data_AF-A0A3C0QAP6-F1
#
_entry.id   AF-A0A3C0QAP6-F1
#
_cell.length_a   1.000
_cell.length_b   1.000
_cell.length_c   1.000
_cell.angle_alpha   90.00
_cell.angle_beta   90.00
_cell.angle_gamma   90.00
#
_symmetry.space_group_name_H-M   'P 1'
#
loop_
_entity.id
_entity.type
_entity.pdbx_description
1 polymer ?
#
loop_
_entity_poly.entity_id
_entity_poly.type
_entity_poly.pdbx_seq_one_letter_code
_entity_poly.pdbx_strand_id
1 'polypeptide(L)' 'MFRAHGPAWRHAQAGHLSLGQLKVMSAIERCRSAALGGHVLHCKACEHTQIAYNSCRNRHCP' A
#
# COMPACT_ATOMS: atom_id res chain seq x y z
N MET A 1 -2.02 4.12 -8.40
CA MET A 1 -1.94 5.58 -8.25
C MET A 1 -0.92 5.99 -7.19
N PHE A 2 -1.17 5.84 -5.88
CA PHE A 2 -0.19 6.22 -4.83
C PHE A 2 1.19 5.57 -4.98
N ARG A 3 1.27 4.26 -5.24
CA ARG A 3 2.58 3.57 -5.41
C ARG A 3 3.37 4.05 -6.63
N ALA A 4 2.68 4.48 -7.68
CA ALA A 4 3.30 4.89 -8.94
C ALA A 4 3.70 6.37 -8.94
N HIS A 5 2.89 7.25 -8.32
CA HIS A 5 3.08 8.70 -8.37
C HIS A 5 3.44 9.34 -7.02
N GLY A 6 3.25 8.59 -5.92
CA GLY A 6 3.47 9.06 -4.55
C GLY A 6 4.87 9.60 -4.28
N PRO A 7 5.96 8.94 -4.74
CA PRO A 7 7.31 9.47 -4.57
C PRO A 7 7.49 10.84 -5.22
N ALA A 8 7.15 10.99 -6.49
CA ALA A 8 7.30 12.26 -7.22
C ALA A 8 6.50 13.40 -6.58
N TRP A 9 5.25 13.12 -6.17
CA TRP A 9 4.42 14.11 -5.51
C TRP A 9 4.96 14.48 -4.12
N ARG A 10 5.47 13.53 -3.33
CA ARG A 10 6.11 13.83 -2.03
C ARG A 10 7.32 14.73 -2.19
N HIS A 11 8.13 14.51 -3.22
CA HIS A 11 9.26 15.38 -3.52
C HIS A 11 8.80 16.79 -3.87
N ALA A 12 7.75 16.92 -4.69
CA ALA A 12 7.18 18.23 -5.03
C ALA A 12 6.57 18.98 -3.83
N GLN A 13 6.13 18.26 -2.79
CA GLN A 13 5.54 18.83 -1.58
C GLN A 13 6.44 18.77 -0.34
N ALA A 14 7.75 18.64 -0.55
CA ALA A 14 8.72 18.62 0.54
C ALA A 14 8.61 19.89 1.40
N GLY A 15 8.57 19.74 2.72
CA GLY A 15 8.41 20.85 3.68
C GLY A 15 6.96 21.28 3.94
N HIS A 16 6.00 20.89 3.10
CA HIS A 16 4.58 21.20 3.28
C HIS A 16 3.77 20.06 3.92
N LEU A 17 4.36 18.86 3.99
CA LEU A 17 3.71 17.68 4.56
C LEU A 17 4.07 17.50 6.03
N SER A 18 3.04 17.37 6.86
CA SER A 18 3.21 16.96 8.25
C SER A 18 3.65 15.49 8.34
N LEU A 19 4.28 15.13 9.45
CA LEU A 19 4.65 13.74 9.74
C LEU A 19 3.43 12.80 9.72
N GLY A 20 2.26 13.29 10.15
CA GLY A 20 1.00 12.52 10.11
C GLY A 20 0.58 12.18 8.68
N GLN A 21 0.62 13.16 7.77
CA GLN A 21 0.32 12.94 6.35
C GLN A 21 1.29 11.93 5.73
N LEU A 22 2.60 12.06 6.01
CA LEU A 22 3.61 11.10 5.53
C LEU A 22 3.32 9.67 6.02
N LYS A 23 2.93 9.51 7.29
CA LYS A 23 2.54 8.20 7.85
C LYS A 23 1.32 7.60 7.14
N VAL A 24 0.31 8.41 6.83
CA VAL A 24 -0.88 7.96 6.09
C VAL A 24 -0.50 7.48 4.69
N MET A 25 0.29 8.27 3.95
CA MET A 25 0.75 7.89 2.62
C MET A 25 1.50 6.56 2.64
N SER A 26 2.45 6.40 3.56
CA SER A 26 3.21 5.15 3.73
C SER A 26 2.36 3.96 4.17
N ALA A 27 1.26 4.19 4.89
CA ALA A 27 0.31 3.13 5.25
C ALA A 27 -0.47 2.67 4.01
N ILE A 28 -1.01 3.59 3.21
CA ILE A 28 -1.76 3.29 1.99
C ILE A 28 -0.87 2.57 0.96
N GLU A 29 0.38 3.01 0.78
CA GLU A 29 1.31 2.35 -0.15
C GLU A 29 1.62 0.90 0.23
N ARG A 30 1.71 0.61 1.54
CA ARG A 30 2.00 -0.74 2.06
C ARG A 30 0.75 -1.59 2.26
N CYS A 31 -0.44 -0.99 2.32
CA CYS A 31 -1.66 -1.76 2.49
C CYS A 31 -1.89 -2.67 1.29
N ARG A 32 -2.38 -3.87 1.56
CA ARG A 32 -2.67 -4.92 0.58
C ARG A 32 -4.07 -5.45 0.86
N SER A 33 -5.07 -4.61 0.63
CA SER A 33 -6.49 -4.98 0.68
C SER A 33 -7.01 -5.32 -0.72
N ALA A 34 -8.25 -5.79 -0.81
CA ALA A 34 -8.92 -5.99 -2.10
C ALA A 34 -8.92 -4.69 -2.95
N ALA A 35 -9.16 -3.54 -2.32
CA ALA A 35 -9.20 -2.24 -3.00
C ALA A 35 -7.82 -1.71 -3.41
N LEU A 36 -6.74 -2.09 -2.72
CA LEU A 36 -5.39 -1.57 -2.92
C LEU A 36 -4.42 -2.58 -3.57
N GLY A 37 -4.95 -3.72 -4.00
CA GLY A 37 -4.18 -4.84 -4.55
C GLY A 37 -3.56 -5.70 -3.46
N GLY A 38 -3.98 -6.97 -3.41
CA GLY A 38 -3.46 -7.99 -2.50
C GLY A 38 -2.14 -8.61 -2.98
N HIS A 39 -1.84 -9.80 -2.46
CA HIS A 39 -0.77 -10.67 -2.92
C HIS A 39 -1.33 -11.92 -3.55
N VAL A 40 -0.61 -12.47 -4.53
CA VAL A 40 -0.86 -13.81 -5.04
C VAL A 40 0.21 -14.73 -4.45
N LEU A 41 -0.23 -15.68 -3.63
CA LEU A 41 0.59 -16.76 -3.12
C LEU A 41 0.44 -17.94 -4.06
N HIS A 42 1.55 -18.43 -4.60
CA HIS A 42 1.56 -19.57 -5.50
C HIS A 42 2.40 -20.69 -4.90
N CYS A 43 1.80 -21.86 -4.74
CA CYS A 43 2.47 -23.06 -4.27
C CYS A 43 3.04 -23.84 -5.46
N LYS A 44 4.36 -23.88 -5.60
CA LYS A 44 5.04 -24.61 -6.67
C LYS A 44 4.94 -26.14 -6.58
N ALA A 45 4.48 -26.68 -5.45
CA ALA A 45 4.39 -28.13 -5.24
C ALA A 45 3.04 -28.72 -5.67
N CYS A 46 1.97 -27.93 -5.56
CA CYS A 46 0.60 -28.36 -5.92
C CYS A 46 -0.10 -27.41 -6.90
N GLU A 47 0.63 -26.44 -7.46
CA GLU A 47 0.15 -25.40 -8.39
C GLU A 47 -1.01 -24.53 -7.85
N HIS A 48 -1.32 -24.63 -6.56
CA HIS A 48 -2.40 -23.88 -5.95
C HIS A 48 -2.06 -22.40 -5.83
N THR A 49 -3.02 -21.55 -6.17
CA THR A 49 -2.88 -20.10 -6.11
C THR A 49 -3.93 -19.51 -5.17
N GLN A 50 -3.49 -18.72 -4.19
CA GLN A 50 -4.34 -18.06 -3.20
C GLN A 50 -4.09 -16.55 -3.19
N ILE A 51 -5.16 -15.77 -3.10
CA ILE A 51 -5.05 -14.32 -2.87
C ILE A 51 -4.96 -14.07 -1.36
N ALA A 52 -3.92 -13.35 -0.93
CA ALA A 52 -3.72 -12.95 0.45
C ALA A 52 -3.83 -11.43 0.61
N TYR A 53 -4.43 -10.99 1.73
CA TYR A 53 -4.61 -9.59 2.06
C TYR A 53 -3.92 -9.26 3.39
N ASN A 54 -3.18 -8.15 3.41
CA ASN A 54 -2.46 -7.64 4.57
C ASN A 54 -2.82 -6.17 4.80
N SER A 55 -3.64 -5.91 5.84
CA SER A 55 -4.02 -4.54 6.21
C SER A 55 -2.84 -3.75 6.77
N CYS A 56 -2.75 -2.46 6.42
CA CYS A 56 -1.79 -1.54 7.01
C CYS A 56 -2.14 -1.12 8.45
N ARG A 57 -3.28 -1.59 8.99
CA ARG A 57 -3.81 -1.25 10.33
C ARG A 57 -4.10 0.25 10.54
N ASN A 58 -4.16 1.04 9.46
CA ASN A 58 -4.71 2.38 9.52
C ASN A 58 -6.24 2.31 9.36
N ARG A 59 -6.98 2.81 10.35
CA ARG A 59 -8.45 2.81 10.39
C ARG A 59 -9.11 3.62 9.26
N HIS A 60 -8.36 4.49 8.60
CA HIS A 60 -8.82 5.31 7.48
C HIS A 60 -8.37 4.76 6.11
N CYS A 61 -7.77 3.57 6.09
CA CYS A 61 -7.41 2.93 4.83
C CYS A 61 -8.68 2.45 4.09
N PRO A 62 -8.77 2.66 2.77
CA PRO A 62 -9.86 2.13 1.97
C PRO A 62 -9.79 0.60 1.81
#